data_AF-A0A3C1WQU3-F1
#
_entry.id   AF-A0A3C1WQU3-F1
#
_cell.length_a   1.000
_cell.length_b   1.000
_cell.length_c   1.000
_cell.angle_alpha   90.00
_cell.angle_beta   90.00
_cell.angle_gamma   90.00
#
_symmetry.space_group_name_H-M   'P 1'
#
loop_
_entity.id
_entity.type
_entity.pdbx_description
1 polymer ?
#
loop_
_entity_poly.entity_id
_entity_poly.type
_entity_poly.pdbx_seq_one_letter_code
_entity_poly.pdbx_strand_id
1 'polypeptide(L)'
;KLWTPGFEKTFQQRFGYDIIPYMKAGLDSFPDVRYDYMLLLDDYVTNGYYKPFVEKCRELGAWSKVQCLGAPADVLTLYSLPDIPETEAMLNNPRYGRIVSSSACLASKNIVSSETFTCMYGFPATYLRQEQTADLKMVADALFAQGINQLVYHGMPYNPAGSDTIDFFATTYFGPKGSVTPELPAFNSYIQKVSEFMREGKTYTDVAVYIPYEDGVMRGAYPPERQRVWVWGEYELRYVYPPDEVEGYHPVWINRYFLEQAKFQDGKLKVGDAEFSSLYIDVDYMDIRALEKVLEFAKQGLPVCLKRHPAEPGFEKSPDYIKMLSELSALKNVSDEFKNIAQHPALVQGDSLPEYWCRQQSDGTLYLFLAQPLSKDLKYPVYSGQSIMKQSVYRELTINYNGKTIKKKFEFKPYQSLMLKISPEGKIEMQDISFVPKTPVVKPHEVQKMNF
;
A
#
# COMPACT_ATOMS: atom_id res chain seq x y z
N LYS A 1 -14.20 2.25 -23.45
CA LYS A 1 -13.14 3.25 -23.16
C LYS A 1 -13.83 4.54 -22.76
N LEU A 2 -13.25 5.30 -21.82
CA LEU A 2 -13.83 6.54 -21.31
C LEU A 2 -13.61 7.69 -22.31
N TRP A 3 -14.58 8.58 -22.42
CA TRP A 3 -14.60 9.67 -23.39
C TRP A 3 -15.41 10.85 -22.87
N THR A 4 -15.08 12.05 -23.34
CA THR A 4 -15.88 13.27 -23.17
C THR A 4 -15.76 14.13 -24.43
N PRO A 5 -16.74 14.97 -24.80
CA PRO A 5 -16.62 15.83 -25.96
C PRO A 5 -15.33 16.67 -25.94
N GLY A 6 -14.58 16.65 -27.05
CA GLY A 6 -13.32 17.39 -27.18
C GLY A 6 -12.08 16.62 -26.70
N PHE A 7 -12.23 15.39 -26.19
CA PHE A 7 -11.10 14.55 -25.79
C PHE A 7 -10.08 14.37 -26.93
N GLU A 8 -10.54 14.16 -28.16
CA GLU A 8 -9.71 14.03 -29.36
C GLU A 8 -8.84 15.27 -29.62
N LYS A 9 -9.41 16.46 -29.37
CA LYS A 9 -8.71 17.74 -29.59
C LYS A 9 -7.64 17.94 -28.53
N THR A 10 -7.98 17.74 -27.27
CA THR A 10 -7.00 17.84 -26.17
C THR A 10 -5.89 16.81 -26.33
N PHE A 11 -6.24 15.58 -26.72
CA PHE A 11 -5.27 14.52 -26.98
C PHE A 11 -4.29 14.93 -28.09
N GLN A 12 -4.79 15.36 -29.24
CA GLN A 12 -3.95 15.78 -30.35
C GLN A 12 -3.06 16.98 -29.97
N GLN A 13 -3.59 17.94 -29.21
CA GLN A 13 -2.80 19.08 -28.71
C GLN A 13 -1.68 18.65 -27.77
N ARG A 14 -1.92 17.64 -26.91
CA ARG A 14 -0.97 17.20 -25.89
C ARG A 14 0.09 16.25 -26.44
N PHE A 15 -0.28 15.33 -27.33
CA PHE A 15 0.61 14.26 -27.78
C PHE A 15 1.00 14.37 -29.26
N GLY A 16 0.41 15.29 -30.03
CA GLY A 16 0.85 15.61 -31.39
C GLY A 16 0.24 14.72 -32.50
N TYR A 17 -0.64 13.77 -32.18
CA TYR A 17 -1.26 12.87 -33.16
C TYR A 17 -2.75 12.59 -32.89
N ASP A 18 -3.47 12.08 -33.89
CA ASP A 18 -4.90 11.76 -33.80
C ASP A 18 -5.11 10.38 -33.15
N ILE A 19 -5.84 10.35 -32.03
CA ILE A 19 -6.19 9.10 -31.33
C ILE A 19 -7.32 8.31 -32.00
N ILE A 20 -8.14 8.95 -32.84
CA ILE A 20 -9.39 8.36 -33.37
C ILE A 20 -9.14 7.07 -34.17
N PRO A 21 -8.12 6.95 -35.04
CA PRO A 21 -7.82 5.70 -35.74
C PRO A 21 -7.53 4.54 -34.78
N TYR A 22 -6.74 4.77 -33.74
CA TYR A 22 -6.36 3.77 -32.74
C TYR A 22 -7.55 3.35 -31.88
N MET A 23 -8.41 4.29 -31.49
CA MET A 23 -9.64 4.00 -30.76
C MET A 23 -10.59 3.10 -31.58
N LYS A 24 -10.73 3.37 -32.88
CA LYS A 24 -11.55 2.55 -33.79
C LYS A 24 -10.97 1.15 -34.02
N ALA A 25 -9.64 1.04 -34.09
CA ALA A 25 -8.93 -0.23 -34.28
C ALA A 25 -8.80 -1.07 -32.99
N GLY A 26 -9.16 -0.50 -31.83
CA GLY A 26 -8.99 -1.12 -30.53
C GLY A 26 -7.70 -0.65 -29.87
N LEU A 27 -7.82 0.35 -28.97
CA LEU A 27 -6.71 1.01 -28.29
C LEU A 27 -5.74 0.03 -27.58
N ASP A 28 -6.25 -1.09 -27.07
CA ASP A 28 -5.43 -2.06 -26.34
C ASP A 28 -4.39 -2.79 -27.20
N SER A 29 -4.53 -2.73 -28.53
CA SER A 29 -3.56 -3.23 -29.50
C SER A 29 -2.35 -2.29 -29.67
N PHE A 30 -2.38 -1.10 -29.06
CA PHE A 30 -1.37 -0.05 -29.20
C PHE A 30 -0.91 0.43 -27.81
N PRO A 31 -0.02 -0.31 -27.11
CA PRO A 31 0.40 0.00 -25.75
C PRO A 31 0.87 1.43 -25.53
N ASP A 32 1.70 1.97 -26.43
CA ASP A 32 2.19 3.34 -26.37
C ASP A 32 1.08 4.39 -26.52
N VAL A 33 0.12 4.15 -27.41
CA VAL A 33 -1.04 5.03 -27.57
C VAL A 33 -1.98 4.93 -26.37
N ARG A 34 -2.13 3.72 -25.79
CA ARG A 34 -2.85 3.51 -24.53
C ARG A 34 -2.19 4.28 -23.39
N TYR A 35 -0.86 4.33 -23.35
CA TYR A 35 -0.13 5.08 -22.35
C TYR A 35 -0.46 6.56 -22.40
N ASP A 36 -0.35 7.19 -23.58
CA ASP A 36 -0.72 8.59 -23.78
C ASP A 36 -2.20 8.83 -23.43
N TYR A 37 -3.08 7.90 -23.80
CA TYR A 37 -4.50 7.96 -23.45
C TYR A 37 -4.74 7.96 -21.94
N MET A 38 -4.05 7.07 -21.21
CA MET A 38 -4.13 6.98 -19.76
C MET A 38 -3.53 8.22 -19.08
N LEU A 39 -2.51 8.85 -19.64
CA LEU A 39 -1.97 10.12 -19.13
C LEU A 39 -2.97 11.30 -19.26
N LEU A 40 -3.81 11.30 -20.30
CA LEU A 40 -4.89 12.29 -20.41
C LEU A 40 -6.07 11.97 -19.50
N LEU A 41 -6.43 10.69 -19.36
CA LEU A 41 -7.44 10.29 -18.39
C LEU A 41 -7.04 10.61 -16.96
N ASP A 42 -5.78 10.34 -16.60
CA ASP A 42 -5.21 10.67 -15.29
C ASP A 42 -5.36 12.17 -14.99
N ASP A 43 -5.04 13.03 -15.96
CA ASP A 43 -5.21 14.47 -15.83
C ASP A 43 -6.67 14.87 -15.61
N TYR A 44 -7.60 14.33 -16.40
CA TYR A 44 -9.04 14.63 -16.27
C TYR A 44 -9.62 14.12 -14.95
N VAL A 45 -9.24 12.94 -14.50
CA VAL A 45 -9.73 12.36 -13.24
C VAL A 45 -9.13 13.12 -12.04
N THR A 46 -7.83 13.38 -12.07
CA THR A 46 -7.13 14.09 -11.00
C THR A 46 -7.60 15.54 -10.87
N ASN A 47 -7.56 16.30 -11.96
CA ASN A 47 -7.84 17.74 -11.95
C ASN A 47 -9.32 18.06 -12.13
N GLY A 48 -10.09 17.19 -12.80
CA GLY A 48 -11.52 17.41 -13.06
C GLY A 48 -12.46 16.82 -12.02
N TYR A 49 -12.00 15.87 -11.18
CA TYR A 49 -12.84 15.24 -10.16
C TYR A 49 -12.21 15.27 -8.76
N TYR A 50 -11.07 14.62 -8.54
CA TYR A 50 -10.53 14.42 -7.19
C TYR A 50 -10.13 15.73 -6.51
N LYS A 51 -9.39 16.61 -7.20
CA LYS A 51 -9.03 17.93 -6.64
C LYS A 51 -10.27 18.78 -6.32
N PRO A 52 -11.22 19.00 -7.26
CA PRO A 52 -12.47 19.71 -6.97
C PRO A 52 -13.28 19.11 -5.82
N PHE A 53 -13.37 17.78 -5.73
CA PHE A 53 -14.07 17.10 -4.64
C PHE A 53 -13.44 17.41 -3.27
N VAL A 54 -12.11 17.27 -3.17
CA VAL A 54 -11.36 17.53 -1.93
C VAL A 54 -11.45 19.02 -1.55
N GLU A 55 -11.30 19.92 -2.51
CA GLU A 55 -11.48 21.36 -2.32
C GLU A 55 -12.89 21.65 -1.78
N LYS A 56 -13.91 21.02 -2.36
CA LYS A 56 -15.29 21.23 -1.92
C LYS A 56 -15.56 20.70 -0.51
N CYS A 57 -14.99 19.57 -0.13
CA CYS A 57 -15.04 19.07 1.25
C CYS A 57 -14.48 20.11 2.23
N ARG A 58 -13.31 20.68 1.92
CA ARG A 58 -12.67 21.70 2.77
C ARG A 58 -13.49 22.98 2.87
N GLU A 59 -14.04 23.46 1.77
CA GLU A 59 -14.96 24.62 1.77
C GLU A 59 -16.17 24.41 2.70
N LEU A 60 -16.67 23.19 2.80
CA LEU A 60 -17.81 22.82 3.63
C LEU A 60 -17.43 22.44 5.07
N GLY A 61 -16.14 22.51 5.43
CA GLY A 61 -15.65 22.10 6.76
C GLY A 61 -15.69 20.59 7.00
N ALA A 62 -15.72 19.78 5.94
CA ALA A 62 -15.73 18.32 6.00
C ALA A 62 -14.36 17.73 5.64
N TRP A 63 -14.07 16.54 6.17
CA TRP A 63 -12.91 15.74 5.75
C TRP A 63 -13.27 14.87 4.55
N SER A 64 -12.40 14.86 3.55
CA SER A 64 -12.48 13.94 2.43
C SER A 64 -11.83 12.60 2.80
N LYS A 65 -12.61 11.51 2.75
CA LYS A 65 -12.12 10.13 2.92
C LYS A 65 -12.49 9.32 1.69
N VAL A 66 -11.51 8.75 0.99
CA VAL A 66 -11.74 8.19 -0.35
C VAL A 66 -10.90 6.93 -0.61
N GLN A 67 -11.56 5.91 -1.16
CA GLN A 67 -10.94 4.78 -1.84
C GLN A 67 -10.69 5.17 -3.31
N CYS A 68 -9.43 5.20 -3.74
CA CYS A 68 -9.04 5.61 -5.09
C CYS A 68 -8.82 4.42 -6.05
N LEU A 69 -8.86 3.19 -5.55
CA LEU A 69 -8.69 2.00 -6.37
C LEU A 69 -9.72 1.94 -7.50
N GLY A 70 -9.28 1.48 -8.68
CA GLY A 70 -10.12 1.36 -9.87
C GLY A 70 -10.29 2.67 -10.62
N ALA A 71 -9.81 3.79 -10.08
CA ALA A 71 -9.72 5.04 -10.84
C ALA A 71 -8.69 4.88 -11.98
N PRO A 72 -9.00 5.31 -13.21
CA PRO A 72 -8.12 5.15 -14.39
C PRO A 72 -7.03 6.22 -14.41
N ALA A 73 -6.21 6.22 -13.37
CA ALA A 73 -5.26 7.25 -13.01
C ALA A 73 -4.14 6.65 -12.14
N ASP A 74 -3.09 7.42 -11.88
CA ASP A 74 -2.02 6.99 -10.97
C ASP A 74 -2.54 6.99 -9.53
N VAL A 75 -2.90 5.80 -9.04
CA VAL A 75 -3.51 5.63 -7.71
C VAL A 75 -2.60 6.11 -6.58
N LEU A 76 -1.27 6.00 -6.72
CA LEU A 76 -0.35 6.50 -5.69
C LEU A 76 -0.44 8.03 -5.58
N THR A 77 -0.58 8.73 -6.71
CA THR A 77 -0.85 10.17 -6.75
C THR A 77 -2.24 10.49 -6.20
N LEU A 78 -3.27 9.76 -6.59
CA LEU A 78 -4.65 10.05 -6.16
C LEU A 78 -4.84 9.94 -4.65
N TYR A 79 -4.27 8.93 -4.00
CA TYR A 79 -4.35 8.78 -2.54
C TYR A 79 -3.71 9.95 -1.76
N SER A 80 -2.92 10.81 -2.43
CA SER A 80 -2.31 11.99 -1.80
C SER A 80 -3.29 13.15 -1.66
N LEU A 81 -4.41 13.13 -2.39
CA LEU A 81 -5.34 14.26 -2.46
C LEU A 81 -6.31 14.30 -1.26
N PRO A 82 -7.05 13.22 -0.92
CA PRO A 82 -8.00 13.22 0.19
C PRO A 82 -7.35 13.50 1.53
N ASP A 83 -8.08 14.07 2.48
CA ASP A 83 -7.57 14.29 3.83
C ASP A 83 -7.27 12.95 4.54
N ILE A 84 -8.08 11.93 4.28
CA ILE A 84 -7.88 10.56 4.75
C ILE A 84 -7.91 9.59 3.55
N PRO A 85 -6.75 9.07 3.09
CA PRO A 85 -6.74 7.98 2.13
C PRO A 85 -7.33 6.72 2.75
N GLU A 86 -8.17 6.01 1.99
CA GLU A 86 -8.85 4.79 2.43
C GLU A 86 -8.54 3.62 1.51
N THR A 87 -8.21 2.46 2.09
CA THR A 87 -8.12 1.19 1.39
C THR A 87 -9.28 0.27 1.77
N GLU A 88 -9.20 -1.00 1.38
CA GLU A 88 -10.12 -2.04 1.80
C GLU A 88 -9.44 -3.40 1.89
N ALA A 89 -10.02 -4.29 2.71
CA ALA A 89 -9.77 -5.73 2.66
C ALA A 89 -11.03 -6.45 2.14
N MET A 90 -11.20 -6.47 0.82
CA MET A 90 -12.25 -7.21 0.11
C MET A 90 -11.85 -7.47 -1.34
N LEU A 91 -11.82 -6.40 -2.15
CA LEU A 91 -11.31 -6.47 -3.51
C LEU A 91 -9.79 -6.64 -3.50
N ASN A 92 -9.10 -6.24 -2.44
CA ASN A 92 -7.63 -6.35 -2.34
C ASN A 92 -7.19 -7.22 -1.17
N ASN A 93 -6.02 -7.83 -1.36
CA ASN A 93 -5.28 -8.38 -0.25
C ASN A 93 -4.73 -7.23 0.61
N PRO A 94 -4.58 -7.41 1.93
CA PRO A 94 -4.04 -6.38 2.84
C PRO A 94 -2.77 -5.69 2.35
N ARG A 95 -1.86 -6.41 1.68
CA ARG A 95 -0.61 -5.85 1.12
C ARG A 95 -0.81 -4.68 0.15
N TYR A 96 -1.97 -4.56 -0.51
CA TYR A 96 -2.30 -3.39 -1.33
C TYR A 96 -2.30 -2.09 -0.51
N GLY A 97 -2.62 -2.19 0.78
CA GLY A 97 -2.56 -1.08 1.74
C GLY A 97 -1.22 -0.35 1.76
N ARG A 98 -0.11 -1.02 1.36
CA ARG A 98 1.20 -0.37 1.26
C ARG A 98 1.24 0.76 0.24
N ILE A 99 0.49 0.66 -0.86
CA ILE A 99 0.39 1.77 -1.85
C ILE A 99 -0.26 2.97 -1.18
N VAL A 100 -1.36 2.74 -0.47
CA VAL A 100 -2.12 3.79 0.23
C VAL A 100 -1.28 4.45 1.32
N SER A 101 -0.61 3.65 2.16
CA SER A 101 0.26 4.16 3.22
C SER A 101 1.55 4.80 2.69
N SER A 102 2.05 4.37 1.53
CA SER A 102 3.18 5.05 0.86
C SER A 102 2.74 6.45 0.41
N SER A 103 1.58 6.58 -0.23
CA SER A 103 1.02 7.88 -0.61
C SER A 103 0.82 8.80 0.59
N ALA A 104 0.25 8.26 1.69
CA ALA A 104 0.08 9.00 2.94
C ALA A 104 1.42 9.47 3.54
N CYS A 105 2.44 8.60 3.54
CA CYS A 105 3.79 8.92 4.01
C CYS A 105 4.41 10.06 3.20
N LEU A 106 4.38 9.96 1.87
CA LEU A 106 4.94 10.96 0.95
C LEU A 106 4.16 12.28 0.96
N ALA A 107 2.87 12.25 1.32
CA ALA A 107 1.99 13.41 1.43
C ALA A 107 1.84 13.97 2.86
N SER A 108 2.64 13.48 3.82
CA SER A 108 2.62 13.91 5.23
C SER A 108 1.24 13.77 5.91
N LYS A 109 0.52 12.69 5.60
CA LYS A 109 -0.79 12.39 6.19
C LYS A 109 -0.64 11.44 7.36
N ASN A 110 -1.27 11.79 8.47
CA ASN A 110 -1.18 10.98 9.69
C ASN A 110 -2.15 9.80 9.73
N ILE A 111 -3.30 9.91 9.05
CA ILE A 111 -4.36 8.89 9.12
C ILE A 111 -4.42 8.14 7.79
N VAL A 112 -4.39 6.81 7.88
CA VAL A 112 -4.67 5.90 6.76
C VAL A 112 -5.77 4.95 7.20
N SER A 113 -6.87 4.97 6.47
CA SER A 113 -8.07 4.21 6.82
C SER A 113 -8.25 2.96 5.96
N SER A 114 -9.04 2.01 6.46
CA SER A 114 -9.47 0.85 5.69
C SER A 114 -10.91 0.48 6.01
N GLU A 115 -11.74 0.35 4.99
CA GLU A 115 -12.93 -0.50 5.10
C GLU A 115 -12.46 -1.94 5.37
N THR A 116 -12.97 -2.56 6.43
CA THR A 116 -12.39 -3.80 6.96
C THR A 116 -13.46 -4.82 7.31
N PHE A 117 -13.15 -6.10 7.08
CA PHE A 117 -13.98 -7.29 7.36
C PHE A 117 -15.15 -7.54 6.41
N THR A 118 -15.20 -6.87 5.26
CA THR A 118 -16.19 -7.10 4.21
C THR A 118 -16.07 -8.51 3.64
N CYS A 119 -17.11 -9.34 3.72
CA CYS A 119 -17.06 -10.75 3.26
C CYS A 119 -15.86 -11.58 3.77
N MET A 120 -15.53 -11.50 5.06
CA MET A 120 -14.36 -12.18 5.66
C MET A 120 -14.09 -13.58 5.15
N TYR A 121 -15.11 -14.43 5.08
CA TYR A 121 -14.97 -15.84 4.69
C TYR A 121 -15.39 -16.16 3.26
N GLY A 122 -15.76 -15.13 2.50
CA GLY A 122 -16.17 -15.32 1.12
C GLY A 122 -17.41 -14.57 0.71
N PHE A 123 -17.46 -14.26 -0.57
CA PHE A 123 -18.56 -13.56 -1.18
C PHE A 123 -19.62 -14.52 -1.76
N PRO A 124 -20.92 -14.22 -1.62
CA PRO A 124 -21.51 -13.32 -0.62
C PRO A 124 -21.87 -14.10 0.65
N ALA A 125 -21.69 -13.47 1.82
CA ALA A 125 -22.21 -13.93 3.11
C ALA A 125 -21.81 -15.35 3.58
N THR A 126 -20.69 -15.92 3.10
CA THR A 126 -20.21 -17.23 3.62
C THR A 126 -19.96 -17.12 5.13
N TYR A 127 -20.64 -17.98 5.90
CA TYR A 127 -20.62 -17.99 7.36
C TYR A 127 -20.96 -16.66 8.05
N LEU A 128 -21.84 -15.86 7.43
CA LEU A 128 -22.40 -14.65 8.05
C LEU A 128 -22.97 -14.94 9.46
N ARG A 129 -22.70 -14.05 10.42
CA ARG A 129 -23.03 -14.18 11.86
C ARG A 129 -22.31 -15.31 12.59
N GLN A 130 -21.32 -15.92 11.96
CA GLN A 130 -20.49 -16.95 12.55
C GLN A 130 -19.00 -16.64 12.42
N GLU A 131 -18.68 -15.36 12.32
CA GLU A 131 -17.35 -14.77 12.30
C GLU A 131 -16.67 -14.88 13.66
N GLN A 132 -15.34 -14.93 13.64
CA GLN A 132 -14.52 -15.28 14.80
C GLN A 132 -13.43 -14.25 14.99
N THR A 133 -13.37 -13.63 16.17
CA THR A 133 -12.43 -12.53 16.45
C THR A 133 -10.97 -12.88 16.24
N ALA A 134 -10.58 -14.16 16.36
CA ALA A 134 -9.24 -14.63 16.01
C ALA A 134 -8.88 -14.41 14.53
N ASP A 135 -9.81 -14.70 13.62
CA ASP A 135 -9.62 -14.47 12.18
C ASP A 135 -9.66 -12.97 11.85
N LEU A 136 -10.55 -12.20 12.52
CA LEU A 136 -10.58 -10.74 12.40
C LEU A 136 -9.25 -10.13 12.84
N LYS A 137 -8.67 -10.60 13.96
CA LYS A 137 -7.38 -10.09 14.45
C LYS A 137 -6.26 -10.35 13.45
N MET A 138 -6.24 -11.51 12.79
CA MET A 138 -5.25 -11.82 11.75
C MET A 138 -5.33 -10.85 10.56
N VAL A 139 -6.54 -10.49 10.11
CA VAL A 139 -6.75 -9.49 9.05
C VAL A 139 -6.35 -8.09 9.52
N ALA A 140 -6.72 -7.71 10.75
CA ALA A 140 -6.33 -6.41 11.32
C ALA A 140 -4.81 -6.26 11.41
N ASP A 141 -4.11 -7.29 11.89
CA ASP A 141 -2.65 -7.31 12.01
C ASP A 141 -1.98 -7.19 10.63
N ALA A 142 -2.53 -7.85 9.61
CA ALA A 142 -2.06 -7.72 8.24
C ALA A 142 -2.21 -6.28 7.75
N LEU A 143 -3.34 -5.61 8.00
CA LEU A 143 -3.55 -4.21 7.60
C LEU A 143 -2.64 -3.24 8.36
N PHE A 144 -2.48 -3.40 9.68
CA PHE A 144 -1.57 -2.57 10.47
C PHE A 144 -0.13 -2.65 9.98
N ALA A 145 0.33 -3.84 9.56
CA ALA A 145 1.66 -4.04 9.00
C ALA A 145 1.87 -3.41 7.61
N GLN A 146 0.79 -2.90 7.00
CA GLN A 146 0.83 -2.16 5.75
C GLN A 146 0.62 -0.66 5.97
N GLY A 147 0.63 -0.20 7.22
CA GLY A 147 0.57 1.22 7.60
C GLY A 147 -0.82 1.77 7.86
N ILE A 148 -1.87 0.95 7.74
CA ILE A 148 -3.24 1.35 8.10
C ILE A 148 -3.28 1.61 9.60
N ASN A 149 -3.93 2.69 10.03
CA ASN A 149 -4.07 3.04 11.44
C ASN A 149 -5.48 3.50 11.83
N GLN A 150 -6.46 3.32 10.95
CA GLN A 150 -7.89 3.51 11.23
C GLN A 150 -8.71 2.42 10.53
N LEU A 151 -9.17 1.43 11.29
CA LEU A 151 -10.07 0.39 10.75
C LEU A 151 -11.52 0.85 10.86
N VAL A 152 -12.26 0.74 9.75
CA VAL A 152 -13.69 1.04 9.67
C VAL A 152 -14.41 -0.26 9.35
N TYR A 153 -15.21 -0.76 10.30
CA TYR A 153 -15.78 -2.09 10.21
C TYR A 153 -16.95 -2.12 9.24
N HIS A 154 -16.93 -3.09 8.34
CA HIS A 154 -18.00 -3.40 7.41
C HIS A 154 -18.64 -4.74 7.81
N GLY A 155 -19.65 -4.74 8.69
CA GLY A 155 -20.45 -3.60 9.10
C GLY A 155 -21.53 -3.94 10.13
N MET A 156 -22.32 -2.93 10.42
CA MET A 156 -23.44 -2.98 11.35
C MET A 156 -24.59 -2.23 10.68
N PRO A 157 -25.40 -2.90 9.86
CA PRO A 157 -26.52 -2.24 9.19
C PRO A 157 -27.46 -1.65 10.24
N TYR A 158 -28.09 -0.52 9.91
CA TYR A 158 -29.07 0.10 10.78
C TYR A 158 -30.20 -0.88 11.07
N ASN A 159 -30.37 -1.23 12.35
CA ASN A 159 -31.49 -2.00 12.84
C ASN A 159 -32.37 -1.09 13.72
N PRO A 160 -33.69 -1.03 13.50
CA PRO A 160 -34.60 -0.30 14.36
C PRO A 160 -34.48 -0.74 15.83
N ALA A 161 -34.82 0.14 16.77
CA ALA A 161 -34.79 -0.18 18.19
C ALA A 161 -35.59 -1.46 18.50
N GLY A 162 -34.95 -2.43 19.15
CA GLY A 162 -35.54 -3.73 19.47
C GLY A 162 -35.47 -4.79 18.35
N SER A 163 -34.93 -4.46 17.17
CA SER A 163 -34.72 -5.38 16.06
C SER A 163 -33.25 -5.72 15.85
N ASP A 164 -32.98 -6.90 15.29
CA ASP A 164 -31.63 -7.35 14.88
C ASP A 164 -31.75 -8.30 13.67
N THR A 165 -32.63 -7.96 12.73
CA THR A 165 -33.02 -8.84 11.62
C THR A 165 -32.46 -8.41 10.28
N ILE A 166 -31.91 -7.19 10.19
CA ILE A 166 -31.38 -6.66 8.95
C ILE A 166 -29.91 -7.05 8.85
N ASP A 167 -29.61 -7.78 7.78
CA ASP A 167 -28.27 -8.16 7.36
C ASP A 167 -27.92 -7.47 6.04
N PHE A 168 -26.63 -7.21 5.84
CA PHE A 168 -26.10 -6.77 4.56
C PHE A 168 -25.26 -7.89 3.96
N PHE A 169 -25.52 -8.26 2.70
CA PHE A 169 -24.97 -9.48 2.08
C PHE A 169 -23.43 -9.53 2.01
N ALA A 170 -22.76 -8.38 2.09
CA ALA A 170 -21.31 -8.27 2.06
C ALA A 170 -20.66 -8.00 3.44
N THR A 171 -21.38 -8.20 4.53
CA THR A 171 -20.92 -7.81 5.88
C THR A 171 -20.24 -8.94 6.64
N THR A 172 -19.30 -8.60 7.53
CA THR A 172 -19.19 -9.27 8.82
C THR A 172 -20.21 -8.65 9.77
N TYR A 173 -20.93 -9.44 10.56
CA TYR A 173 -22.01 -8.90 11.40
C TYR A 173 -21.54 -8.43 12.78
N PHE A 174 -21.52 -7.12 13.01
CA PHE A 174 -21.11 -6.50 14.29
C PHE A 174 -22.27 -6.06 15.21
N GLY A 175 -23.52 -6.42 14.90
CA GLY A 175 -24.69 -6.05 15.69
C GLY A 175 -24.83 -6.82 17.02
N PRO A 176 -25.79 -6.44 17.90
CA PRO A 176 -25.95 -7.02 19.24
C PRO A 176 -26.07 -8.55 19.33
N LYS A 177 -26.58 -9.25 18.30
CA LYS A 177 -26.66 -10.73 18.29
C LYS A 177 -25.63 -11.40 17.37
N GLY A 178 -24.56 -10.69 17.00
CA GLY A 178 -23.44 -11.25 16.26
C GLY A 178 -22.60 -12.26 17.07
N SER A 179 -21.92 -13.17 16.38
CA SER A 179 -21.02 -14.15 17.03
C SER A 179 -19.82 -13.50 17.72
N VAL A 180 -19.35 -12.36 17.19
CA VAL A 180 -18.19 -11.63 17.70
C VAL A 180 -18.52 -10.68 18.85
N THR A 181 -19.81 -10.38 19.06
CA THR A 181 -20.28 -9.37 20.03
C THR A 181 -19.72 -9.55 21.45
N PRO A 182 -19.64 -10.78 22.01
CA PRO A 182 -19.09 -10.97 23.36
C PRO A 182 -17.62 -10.55 23.51
N GLU A 183 -16.84 -10.59 22.42
CA GLU A 183 -15.41 -10.28 22.42
C GLU A 183 -15.11 -8.89 21.84
N LEU A 184 -16.10 -8.25 21.24
CA LEU A 184 -15.96 -6.97 20.53
C LEU A 184 -15.38 -5.84 21.40
N PRO A 185 -15.74 -5.67 22.70
CA PRO A 185 -15.12 -4.64 23.52
C PRO A 185 -13.60 -4.81 23.71
N ALA A 186 -13.15 -6.06 23.92
CA ALA A 186 -11.73 -6.36 24.09
C ALA A 186 -10.98 -6.24 22.75
N PHE A 187 -11.62 -6.67 21.65
CA PHE A 187 -11.06 -6.50 20.31
C PHE A 187 -10.95 -5.02 19.91
N ASN A 188 -11.96 -4.20 20.21
CA ASN A 188 -11.91 -2.75 19.97
C ASN A 188 -10.80 -2.08 20.80
N SER A 189 -10.59 -2.53 22.05
CA SER A 189 -9.49 -2.03 22.88
C SER A 189 -8.13 -2.36 22.25
N TYR A 190 -7.99 -3.53 21.65
CA TYR A 190 -6.80 -3.90 20.87
C TYR A 190 -6.60 -2.98 19.66
N ILE A 191 -7.63 -2.82 18.82
CA ILE A 191 -7.57 -1.95 17.65
C ILE A 191 -7.23 -0.51 18.04
N GLN A 192 -7.86 0.02 19.09
CA GLN A 192 -7.57 1.37 19.59
C GLN A 192 -6.10 1.51 19.97
N LYS A 193 -5.56 0.63 20.82
CA LYS A 193 -4.16 0.71 21.27
C LYS A 193 -3.17 0.67 20.11
N VAL A 194 -3.36 -0.24 19.15
CA VAL A 194 -2.48 -0.32 17.98
C VAL A 194 -2.63 0.94 17.12
N SER A 195 -3.85 1.39 16.84
CA SER A 195 -4.11 2.64 16.12
C SER A 195 -3.46 3.87 16.78
N GLU A 196 -3.47 3.97 18.10
CA GLU A 196 -2.81 5.06 18.85
C GLU A 196 -1.30 5.05 18.60
N PHE A 197 -0.61 3.93 18.85
CA PHE A 197 0.83 3.82 18.58
C PHE A 197 1.18 4.07 17.10
N MET A 198 0.32 3.63 16.18
CA MET A 198 0.51 3.77 14.74
C MET A 198 0.24 5.20 14.21
N ARG A 199 -0.20 6.12 15.07
CA ARG A 199 -0.36 7.56 14.79
C ARG A 199 0.68 8.44 15.46
N GLU A 200 1.58 7.85 16.25
CA GLU A 200 2.70 8.57 16.85
C GLU A 200 3.68 9.04 15.78
N GLY A 201 4.17 10.28 15.93
CA GLY A 201 5.20 10.86 15.06
C GLY A 201 4.89 10.73 13.56
N LYS A 202 5.88 10.32 12.78
CA LYS A 202 5.79 10.08 11.34
C LYS A 202 6.17 8.65 10.98
N THR A 203 5.88 8.21 9.76
CA THR A 203 6.35 6.90 9.28
C THR A 203 7.87 6.90 9.16
N TYR A 204 8.53 5.91 9.77
CA TYR A 204 9.93 5.62 9.50
C TYR A 204 10.01 4.91 8.15
N THR A 205 10.93 5.29 7.28
CA THR A 205 11.23 4.59 6.03
C THR A 205 12.67 4.87 5.64
N ASP A 206 13.26 4.03 4.79
CA ASP A 206 14.65 4.18 4.38
C ASP A 206 14.90 3.95 2.88
N VAL A 207 14.18 3.01 2.25
CA VAL A 207 14.30 2.75 0.81
C VAL A 207 13.02 3.17 0.10
N ALA A 208 13.16 4.05 -0.89
CA ALA A 208 12.10 4.33 -1.85
C ALA A 208 12.14 3.28 -2.96
N VAL A 209 10.99 2.72 -3.34
CA VAL A 209 10.86 1.77 -4.45
C VAL A 209 10.01 2.41 -5.55
N TYR A 210 10.56 2.55 -6.76
CA TYR A 210 9.80 3.09 -7.88
C TYR A 210 8.64 2.15 -8.22
N ILE A 211 7.43 2.69 -8.23
CA ILE A 211 6.20 1.92 -8.45
C ILE A 211 6.03 1.58 -9.94
N PRO A 212 5.65 0.34 -10.31
CA PRO A 212 5.54 -0.08 -11.70
C PRO A 212 4.19 0.36 -12.34
N TYR A 213 3.86 1.66 -12.26
CA TYR A 213 2.62 2.20 -12.83
C TYR A 213 2.63 2.17 -14.35
N GLU A 214 3.70 2.67 -14.97
CA GLU A 214 3.89 2.70 -16.42
C GLU A 214 3.83 1.29 -17.01
N ASP A 215 4.50 0.33 -16.37
CA ASP A 215 4.40 -1.09 -16.67
C ASP A 215 2.96 -1.59 -16.71
N GLY A 216 2.16 -1.25 -15.69
CA GLY A 216 0.76 -1.63 -15.62
C GLY A 216 -0.07 -1.03 -16.77
N VAL A 217 0.17 0.25 -17.09
CA VAL A 217 -0.48 0.90 -18.23
C VAL A 217 -0.07 0.26 -19.56
N MET A 218 1.22 -0.05 -19.72
CA MET A 218 1.77 -0.67 -20.93
C MET A 218 1.29 -2.11 -21.11
N ARG A 219 1.04 -2.87 -20.04
CA ARG A 219 0.43 -4.22 -20.13
C ARG A 219 -1.07 -4.20 -20.39
N GLY A 220 -1.80 -3.27 -19.78
CA GLY A 220 -3.24 -3.12 -20.00
C GLY A 220 -4.08 -3.93 -19.03
N ALA A 221 -4.95 -4.82 -19.53
CA ALA A 221 -5.81 -5.63 -18.67
C ALA A 221 -5.05 -6.81 -18.05
N TYR A 222 -5.37 -7.16 -16.82
CA TYR A 222 -4.95 -8.42 -16.22
C TYR A 222 -5.47 -9.62 -17.04
N PRO A 223 -4.83 -10.79 -16.94
CA PRO A 223 -5.43 -12.05 -17.38
C PRO A 223 -6.82 -12.28 -16.76
N PRO A 224 -7.79 -12.88 -17.46
CA PRO A 224 -9.17 -13.04 -16.99
C PRO A 224 -9.29 -13.65 -15.58
N GLU A 225 -8.40 -14.57 -15.22
CA GLU A 225 -8.36 -15.24 -13.91
C GLU A 225 -7.91 -14.33 -12.74
N ARG A 226 -7.40 -13.13 -13.04
CA ARG A 226 -7.01 -12.10 -12.05
C ARG A 226 -7.94 -10.88 -12.06
N GLN A 227 -8.85 -10.79 -13.03
CA GLN A 227 -9.85 -9.71 -13.10
C GLN A 227 -10.99 -9.91 -12.09
N ARG A 228 -11.62 -8.82 -11.70
CA ARG A 228 -12.87 -8.75 -10.91
C ARG A 228 -13.80 -7.67 -11.47
N VAL A 229 -15.08 -7.68 -11.06
CA VAL A 229 -16.18 -6.70 -11.18
C VAL A 229 -15.79 -5.38 -11.81
N TRP A 230 -14.94 -4.72 -11.03
CA TRP A 230 -14.66 -3.30 -11.08
C TRP A 230 -13.17 -3.02 -11.23
N VAL A 231 -12.39 -4.08 -11.42
CA VAL A 231 -10.97 -4.09 -11.12
C VAL A 231 -10.29 -5.06 -12.07
N TRP A 232 -9.72 -4.52 -13.14
CA TRP A 232 -9.34 -5.31 -14.32
C TRP A 232 -8.01 -4.86 -14.92
N GLY A 233 -7.57 -3.63 -14.67
CA GLY A 233 -6.35 -3.10 -15.25
C GLY A 233 -5.10 -3.36 -14.42
N GLU A 234 -3.99 -3.70 -15.06
CA GLU A 234 -2.69 -3.81 -14.41
C GLU A 234 -2.20 -2.50 -13.79
N TYR A 235 -2.65 -1.36 -14.34
CA TYR A 235 -2.39 -0.02 -13.80
C TYR A 235 -2.98 0.20 -12.38
N GLU A 236 -3.87 -0.69 -11.92
CA GLU A 236 -4.46 -0.64 -10.58
C GLU A 236 -3.54 -1.24 -9.51
N LEU A 237 -2.44 -1.90 -9.91
CA LEU A 237 -1.32 -2.30 -9.05
C LEU A 237 -1.68 -3.26 -7.91
N ARG A 238 -2.65 -4.15 -8.12
CA ARG A 238 -3.16 -5.03 -7.05
C ARG A 238 -2.24 -6.15 -6.62
N TYR A 239 -1.35 -6.55 -7.52
CA TYR A 239 -0.46 -7.69 -7.33
C TYR A 239 1.01 -7.29 -7.36
N VAL A 240 1.30 -6.03 -7.03
CA VAL A 240 2.68 -5.52 -6.96
C VAL A 240 3.12 -5.46 -5.50
N TYR A 241 4.38 -5.81 -5.27
CA TYR A 241 4.97 -5.89 -3.94
C TYR A 241 6.40 -5.36 -4.00
N PRO A 242 6.88 -4.66 -2.94
CA PRO A 242 8.29 -4.31 -2.88
C PRO A 242 9.16 -5.57 -2.93
N PRO A 243 10.36 -5.50 -3.53
CA PRO A 243 11.28 -6.62 -3.60
C PRO A 243 11.68 -7.15 -2.22
N ASP A 244 11.89 -8.47 -2.12
CA ASP A 244 12.25 -9.12 -0.85
C ASP A 244 13.60 -8.62 -0.30
N GLU A 245 14.57 -8.28 -1.16
CA GLU A 245 15.91 -7.83 -0.73
C GLU A 245 15.88 -6.48 0.01
N VAL A 246 14.80 -5.70 -0.12
CA VAL A 246 14.58 -4.44 0.58
C VAL A 246 13.57 -4.56 1.72
N GLU A 247 13.02 -5.75 2.01
CA GLU A 247 11.96 -5.95 3.02
C GLU A 247 12.35 -5.38 4.39
N GLY A 248 13.61 -5.56 4.80
CA GLY A 248 14.14 -5.08 6.09
C GLY A 248 14.37 -3.57 6.20
N TYR A 249 14.29 -2.83 5.09
CA TYR A 249 14.55 -1.38 5.02
C TYR A 249 13.27 -0.53 5.08
N HIS A 250 12.15 -1.12 5.50
CA HIS A 250 10.84 -0.49 5.53
C HIS A 250 10.51 0.25 4.21
N PRO A 251 10.41 -0.49 3.10
CA PRO A 251 10.29 0.09 1.78
C PRO A 251 8.89 0.69 1.57
N VAL A 252 8.85 1.88 0.96
CA VAL A 252 7.61 2.53 0.50
C VAL A 252 7.70 2.81 -0.99
N TRP A 253 6.54 2.82 -1.65
CA TRP A 253 6.44 3.12 -3.06
C TRP A 253 6.62 4.62 -3.33
N ILE A 254 7.29 4.97 -4.42
CA ILE A 254 7.38 6.33 -4.96
C ILE A 254 7.10 6.32 -6.46
N ASN A 255 6.53 7.40 -6.99
CA ASN A 255 6.28 7.58 -8.42
C ASN A 255 6.90 8.89 -8.92
N ARG A 256 6.75 9.17 -10.23
CA ARG A 256 7.12 10.44 -10.85
C ARG A 256 6.58 11.67 -10.09
N TYR A 257 5.29 11.68 -9.72
CA TYR A 257 4.65 12.83 -9.07
C TYR A 257 5.36 13.24 -7.77
N PHE A 258 5.77 12.26 -6.96
CA PHE A 258 6.51 12.53 -5.73
C PHE A 258 8.00 12.78 -5.96
N LEU A 259 8.62 12.18 -6.99
CA LEU A 259 9.99 12.51 -7.40
C LEU A 259 10.13 13.96 -7.85
N GLU A 260 9.14 14.51 -8.56
CA GLU A 260 9.10 15.92 -8.99
C GLU A 260 9.05 16.89 -7.80
N GLN A 261 8.49 16.47 -6.66
CA GLN A 261 8.40 17.24 -5.42
C GLN A 261 9.58 17.01 -4.48
N ALA A 262 10.33 15.92 -4.67
CA ALA A 262 11.40 15.52 -3.79
C ALA A 262 12.62 16.45 -3.91
N LYS A 263 13.42 16.45 -2.86
CA LYS A 263 14.70 17.16 -2.79
C LYS A 263 15.77 16.23 -2.28
N PHE A 264 16.98 16.35 -2.80
CA PHE A 264 18.14 15.67 -2.23
C PHE A 264 18.83 16.62 -1.24
N GLN A 265 18.80 16.29 0.05
CA GLN A 265 19.34 17.12 1.11
C GLN A 265 19.94 16.22 2.20
N ASP A 266 21.11 16.62 2.73
CA ASP A 266 21.80 15.90 3.80
C ASP A 266 22.09 14.42 3.45
N GLY A 267 22.40 14.16 2.18
CA GLY A 267 22.69 12.83 1.66
C GLY A 267 21.47 11.92 1.48
N LYS A 268 20.25 12.45 1.65
CA LYS A 268 19.00 11.70 1.53
C LYS A 268 18.03 12.32 0.53
N LEU A 269 17.23 11.49 -0.12
CA LEU A 269 16.05 11.94 -0.86
C LEU A 269 14.91 12.21 0.14
N LYS A 270 14.33 13.41 0.12
CA LYS A 270 13.28 13.84 1.05
C LYS A 270 12.03 14.29 0.28
N VAL A 271 10.86 13.86 0.72
CA VAL A 271 9.56 14.26 0.17
C VAL A 271 8.48 14.07 1.24
N GLY A 272 7.70 15.12 1.48
CA GLY A 272 6.80 15.16 2.63
C GLY A 272 7.56 14.89 3.94
N ASP A 273 7.06 13.91 4.71
CA ASP A 273 7.68 13.45 5.95
C ASP A 273 8.74 12.36 5.75
N ALA A 274 8.84 11.80 4.54
CA ALA A 274 9.68 10.66 4.21
C ALA A 274 11.12 11.08 3.89
N GLU A 275 12.07 10.23 4.29
CA GLU A 275 13.48 10.36 3.95
C GLU A 275 14.01 9.01 3.48
N PHE A 276 14.85 9.00 2.44
CA PHE A 276 15.39 7.77 1.86
C PHE A 276 16.90 7.84 1.70
N SER A 277 17.58 6.77 2.09
CA SER A 277 19.01 6.56 1.85
C SER A 277 19.29 6.14 0.41
N SER A 278 18.30 5.54 -0.27
CA SER A 278 18.46 5.04 -1.64
C SER A 278 17.12 4.92 -2.38
N LEU A 279 17.21 4.84 -3.70
CA LEU A 279 16.08 4.59 -4.61
C LEU A 279 16.28 3.26 -5.33
N TYR A 280 15.29 2.38 -5.26
CA TYR A 280 15.25 1.09 -5.94
C TYR A 280 14.33 1.14 -7.16
N ILE A 281 14.81 0.71 -8.32
CA ILE A 281 14.11 0.76 -9.61
C ILE A 281 14.20 -0.60 -10.29
N ASP A 282 13.04 -1.22 -10.52
CA ASP A 282 12.92 -2.51 -11.21
C ASP A 282 11.63 -2.55 -12.04
N VAL A 283 11.62 -1.76 -13.12
CA VAL A 283 10.46 -1.56 -14.00
C VAL A 283 10.87 -1.69 -15.47
N ASP A 284 9.97 -2.19 -16.31
CA ASP A 284 10.21 -2.35 -17.75
C ASP A 284 10.07 -1.02 -18.51
N TYR A 285 9.23 -0.12 -17.99
CA TYR A 285 8.94 1.19 -18.54
C TYR A 285 9.06 2.29 -17.47
N MET A 286 9.62 3.42 -17.87
CA MET A 286 9.75 4.60 -17.01
C MET A 286 9.49 5.86 -17.83
N ASP A 287 8.63 6.74 -17.33
CA ASP A 287 8.39 8.03 -17.96
C ASP A 287 9.68 8.86 -17.98
N ILE A 288 9.95 9.55 -19.09
CA ILE A 288 11.14 10.38 -19.23
C ILE A 288 11.30 11.43 -18.12
N ARG A 289 10.20 12.03 -17.65
CA ARG A 289 10.23 13.02 -16.55
C ARG A 289 10.67 12.37 -15.24
N ALA A 290 10.33 11.09 -15.03
CA ALA A 290 10.83 10.35 -13.88
C ALA A 290 12.33 10.07 -14.03
N LEU A 291 12.77 9.61 -15.21
CA LEU A 291 14.19 9.37 -15.49
C LEU A 291 15.04 10.63 -15.31
N GLU A 292 14.55 11.79 -15.75
CA GLU A 292 15.20 13.09 -15.53
C GLU A 292 15.45 13.37 -14.05
N LYS A 293 14.42 13.21 -13.21
CA LYS A 293 14.53 13.40 -11.75
C LYS A 293 15.48 12.37 -11.12
N VAL A 294 15.41 11.10 -11.52
CA VAL A 294 16.31 10.05 -11.03
C VAL A 294 17.76 10.39 -11.36
N LEU A 295 18.04 10.78 -12.61
CA LEU A 295 19.38 11.18 -13.05
C LEU A 295 19.88 12.42 -12.30
N GLU A 296 19.01 13.41 -12.09
CA GLU A 296 19.32 14.61 -11.31
C GLU A 296 19.75 14.25 -9.89
N PHE A 297 19.01 13.40 -9.18
CA PHE A 297 19.35 13.00 -7.82
C PHE A 297 20.57 12.08 -7.76
N ALA A 298 20.72 11.16 -8.72
CA ALA A 298 21.90 10.32 -8.80
C ALA A 298 23.17 11.15 -9.02
N LYS A 299 23.14 12.20 -9.86
CA LYS A 299 24.25 13.15 -10.03
C LYS A 299 24.59 13.91 -8.74
N GLN A 300 23.60 14.16 -7.89
CA GLN A 300 23.80 14.77 -6.56
C GLN A 300 24.35 13.78 -5.52
N GLY A 301 24.37 12.48 -5.83
CA GLY A 301 24.97 11.44 -4.99
C GLY A 301 23.96 10.47 -4.37
N LEU A 302 22.67 10.52 -4.73
CA LEU A 302 21.68 9.53 -4.29
C LEU A 302 22.07 8.13 -4.78
N PRO A 303 22.24 7.14 -3.90
CA PRO A 303 22.42 5.75 -4.32
C PRO A 303 21.17 5.23 -5.03
N VAL A 304 21.33 4.67 -6.24
CA VAL A 304 20.23 4.11 -7.03
C VAL A 304 20.51 2.65 -7.34
N CYS A 305 19.59 1.76 -6.95
CA CYS A 305 19.59 0.39 -7.43
C CYS A 305 18.76 0.31 -8.71
N LEU A 306 19.42 0.18 -9.87
CA LEU A 306 18.78 0.08 -11.17
C LEU A 306 18.89 -1.37 -11.68
N LYS A 307 17.86 -2.17 -11.46
CA LYS A 307 17.88 -3.62 -11.77
C LYS A 307 17.84 -3.93 -13.26
N ARG A 308 17.23 -3.05 -14.05
CA ARG A 308 17.05 -3.20 -15.49
C ARG A 308 17.06 -1.83 -16.16
N HIS A 309 17.21 -1.83 -17.48
CA HIS A 309 17.17 -0.62 -18.29
C HIS A 309 15.74 -0.41 -18.81
N PRO A 310 14.91 0.46 -18.18
CA PRO A 310 13.53 0.68 -18.61
C PRO A 310 13.46 1.34 -19.97
N ALA A 311 12.46 0.98 -20.78
CA ALA A 311 12.10 1.66 -22.01
C ALA A 311 11.24 2.90 -21.74
N GLU A 312 11.28 3.88 -22.63
CA GLU A 312 10.34 5.01 -22.58
C GLU A 312 8.96 4.52 -23.04
N PRO A 313 7.86 4.76 -22.30
CA PRO A 313 6.49 4.54 -22.78
C PRO A 313 5.97 5.74 -23.59
N GLY A 314 4.87 5.56 -24.32
CA GLY A 314 4.22 6.66 -25.09
C GLY A 314 4.60 6.69 -26.56
N PHE A 315 3.77 7.30 -27.42
CA PHE A 315 3.93 7.12 -28.87
C PHE A 315 5.19 7.79 -29.44
N GLU A 316 5.40 9.07 -29.10
CA GLU A 316 6.58 9.83 -29.51
C GLU A 316 7.71 9.60 -28.50
N LYS A 317 8.84 9.04 -28.96
CA LYS A 317 10.01 8.78 -28.11
C LYS A 317 10.98 9.95 -28.14
N SER A 318 11.53 10.29 -26.98
CA SER A 318 12.58 11.28 -26.87
C SER A 318 13.92 10.75 -27.40
N PRO A 319 14.63 11.53 -28.24
CA PRO A 319 15.97 11.15 -28.69
C PRO A 319 17.00 11.13 -27.55
N ASP A 320 16.71 11.81 -26.42
CA ASP A 320 17.63 11.91 -25.28
C ASP A 320 17.43 10.80 -24.24
N TYR A 321 16.35 10.01 -24.30
CA TYR A 321 16.03 9.03 -23.27
C TYR A 321 17.15 8.00 -23.05
N ILE A 322 17.63 7.37 -24.13
CA ILE A 322 18.70 6.37 -24.07
C ILE A 322 20.02 6.98 -23.58
N LYS A 323 20.28 8.24 -23.95
CA LYS A 323 21.46 8.97 -23.49
C LYS A 323 21.41 9.23 -21.98
N MET A 324 20.26 9.67 -21.47
CA MET A 324 20.05 9.88 -20.03
C MET A 324 20.17 8.58 -19.24
N LEU A 325 19.59 7.49 -19.75
CA LEU A 325 19.68 6.18 -19.11
C LEU A 325 21.12 5.66 -19.09
N SER A 326 21.86 5.82 -20.20
CA SER A 326 23.28 5.47 -20.27
C SER A 326 24.11 6.30 -19.31
N GLU A 327 23.81 7.59 -19.17
CA GLU A 327 24.46 8.48 -18.21
C GLU A 327 24.18 8.05 -16.77
N LEU A 328 22.93 7.72 -16.45
CA LEU A 328 22.54 7.19 -15.13
C LEU A 328 23.32 5.92 -14.78
N SER A 329 23.31 4.92 -15.66
CA SER A 329 23.98 3.64 -15.43
C SER A 329 25.50 3.76 -15.30
N ALA A 330 26.12 4.84 -15.81
CA ALA A 330 27.55 5.08 -15.71
C ALA A 330 27.99 5.73 -14.38
N LEU A 331 27.06 6.21 -13.55
CA LEU A 331 27.37 6.84 -12.27
C LEU A 331 27.83 5.80 -11.23
N LYS A 332 28.85 6.16 -10.43
CA LYS A 332 29.48 5.25 -9.45
C LYS A 332 28.56 4.80 -8.32
N ASN A 333 27.53 5.58 -8.03
CA ASN A 333 26.50 5.34 -7.02
C ASN A 333 25.26 4.63 -7.59
N VAL A 334 25.37 4.07 -8.80
CA VAL A 334 24.30 3.31 -9.45
C VAL A 334 24.76 1.86 -9.66
N SER A 335 23.94 0.89 -9.28
CA SER A 335 24.24 -0.55 -9.45
C SER A 335 22.96 -1.36 -9.60
N ASP A 336 23.04 -2.49 -10.30
CA ASP A 336 22.00 -3.52 -10.37
C ASP A 336 21.98 -4.45 -9.14
N GLU A 337 22.98 -4.39 -8.27
CA GLU A 337 23.01 -5.14 -7.02
C GLU A 337 22.80 -4.19 -5.82
N PHE A 338 21.68 -4.35 -5.11
CA PHE A 338 21.32 -3.46 -4.00
C PHE A 338 22.39 -3.44 -2.89
N LYS A 339 23.01 -4.60 -2.61
CA LYS A 339 24.10 -4.73 -1.64
C LYS A 339 25.31 -3.82 -1.92
N ASN A 340 25.52 -3.41 -3.17
CA ASN A 340 26.65 -2.55 -3.56
C ASN A 340 26.37 -1.07 -3.26
N ILE A 341 25.10 -0.69 -3.11
CA ILE A 341 24.67 0.70 -2.85
C ILE A 341 24.06 0.89 -1.45
N ALA A 342 23.73 -0.20 -0.75
CA ALA A 342 23.23 -0.15 0.62
C ALA A 342 24.24 0.51 1.56
N GLN A 343 23.86 1.63 2.18
CA GLN A 343 24.77 2.46 2.98
C GLN A 343 24.90 1.99 4.44
N HIS A 344 23.92 1.23 4.91
CA HIS A 344 23.82 0.75 6.29
C HIS A 344 22.95 -0.51 6.34
N PRO A 345 22.97 -1.28 7.43
CA PRO A 345 22.08 -2.44 7.58
C PRO A 345 20.60 -2.03 7.65
N ALA A 346 19.73 -2.97 7.25
CA ALA A 346 18.28 -2.89 7.36
C ALA A 346 17.80 -2.67 8.81
N LEU A 347 16.68 -1.94 8.98
CA LEU A 347 16.03 -1.74 10.29
C LEU A 347 15.75 -3.06 10.98
N VAL A 348 15.19 -4.03 10.25
CA VAL A 348 14.88 -5.37 10.76
C VAL A 348 15.55 -6.42 9.87
N GLN A 349 16.35 -7.30 10.47
CA GLN A 349 16.99 -8.43 9.80
C GLN A 349 16.66 -9.74 10.53
N GLY A 350 16.59 -10.83 9.78
CA GLY A 350 16.38 -12.18 10.29
C GLY A 350 16.02 -13.14 9.16
N ASP A 351 16.05 -14.44 9.43
CA ASP A 351 15.79 -15.46 8.40
C ASP A 351 14.34 -15.44 7.88
N SER A 352 13.41 -14.95 8.70
CA SER A 352 12.00 -14.80 8.34
C SER A 352 11.43 -13.59 9.07
N LEU A 353 11.26 -12.49 8.35
CA LEU A 353 10.68 -11.28 8.90
C LEU A 353 9.16 -11.45 9.05
N PRO A 354 8.57 -11.09 10.21
CA PRO A 354 7.14 -10.81 10.26
C PRO A 354 6.85 -9.59 9.38
N GLU A 355 5.62 -9.46 8.87
CA GLU A 355 5.22 -8.16 8.34
C GLU A 355 5.24 -7.13 9.48
N TYR A 356 5.67 -5.91 9.17
CA TYR A 356 5.86 -4.87 10.17
C TYR A 356 5.65 -3.49 9.58
N TRP A 357 5.40 -2.54 10.47
CA TRP A 357 5.39 -1.12 10.15
C TRP A 357 6.00 -0.33 11.29
N CYS A 358 6.65 0.79 10.96
CA CYS A 358 7.43 1.56 11.92
C CYS A 358 7.04 3.05 11.90
N ARG A 359 6.84 3.61 13.09
CA ARG A 359 6.65 5.04 13.33
C ARG A 359 7.83 5.59 14.12
N GLN A 360 8.16 6.85 13.90
CA GLN A 360 9.26 7.56 14.55
C GLN A 360 8.77 8.89 15.11
N GLN A 361 8.96 9.11 16.41
CA GLN A 361 8.74 10.38 17.08
C GLN A 361 9.88 11.37 16.81
N SER A 362 9.64 12.65 17.07
CA SER A 362 10.62 13.72 16.83
C SER A 362 11.90 13.60 17.65
N ASP A 363 11.85 12.91 18.81
CA ASP A 363 13.01 12.62 19.65
C ASP A 363 13.83 11.43 19.13
N GLY A 364 13.38 10.77 18.06
CA GLY A 364 13.98 9.58 17.50
C GLY A 364 13.50 8.27 18.13
N THR A 365 12.50 8.27 19.02
CA THR A 365 11.89 7.04 19.52
C THR A 365 11.11 6.33 18.40
N LEU A 366 11.29 5.02 18.24
CA LEU A 366 10.51 4.21 17.30
C LEU A 366 9.37 3.47 18.00
N TYR A 367 8.23 3.36 17.31
CA TYR A 367 7.17 2.39 17.57
C TYR A 367 7.15 1.40 16.40
N LEU A 368 7.64 0.19 16.64
CA LEU A 368 7.74 -0.89 15.65
C LEU A 368 6.68 -1.95 15.94
N PHE A 369 5.66 -2.01 15.09
CA PHE A 369 4.64 -3.05 15.12
C PHE A 369 5.12 -4.27 14.34
N LEU A 370 5.10 -5.45 14.97
CA LEU A 370 5.36 -6.74 14.32
C LEU A 370 4.05 -7.53 14.31
N ALA A 371 3.51 -7.77 13.11
CA ALA A 371 2.28 -8.55 12.96
C ALA A 371 2.47 -10.01 13.38
N GLN A 372 1.36 -10.65 13.74
CA GLN A 372 1.39 -12.07 14.02
C GLN A 372 1.84 -12.87 12.77
N PRO A 373 2.50 -14.03 12.93
CA PRO A 373 3.11 -14.74 11.80
C PRO A 373 2.15 -15.15 10.68
N LEU A 374 0.89 -15.46 11.00
CA LEU A 374 -0.12 -15.90 10.01
C LEU A 374 -0.67 -14.74 9.17
N SER A 375 -0.38 -13.49 9.53
CA SER A 375 -0.78 -12.31 8.77
C SER A 375 0.12 -12.02 7.56
N LYS A 376 1.31 -12.61 7.50
CA LYS A 376 2.24 -12.40 6.38
C LYS A 376 1.67 -12.96 5.08
N ASP A 377 1.68 -12.14 4.03
CA ASP A 377 1.16 -12.50 2.71
C ASP A 377 -0.32 -12.92 2.71
N LEU A 378 -1.10 -12.41 3.68
CA LEU A 378 -2.49 -12.79 3.82
C LEU A 378 -3.26 -12.48 2.54
N LYS A 379 -3.96 -13.49 2.03
CA LYS A 379 -4.88 -13.35 0.90
C LYS A 379 -6.30 -13.23 1.43
N TYR A 380 -7.11 -12.45 0.73
CA TYR A 380 -8.48 -12.18 1.08
C TYR A 380 -9.43 -12.71 -0.01
N PRO A 381 -10.58 -13.32 0.35
CA PRO A 381 -11.09 -13.60 1.69
C PRO A 381 -10.25 -14.64 2.44
N VAL A 382 -10.37 -14.65 3.77
CA VAL A 382 -9.74 -15.63 4.65
C VAL A 382 -10.66 -16.85 4.84
N TYR A 383 -10.18 -17.91 5.46
CA TYR A 383 -10.99 -19.07 5.83
C TYR A 383 -11.31 -19.09 7.33
N SER A 384 -12.48 -19.63 7.70
CA SER A 384 -12.86 -19.81 9.10
C SER A 384 -11.84 -20.70 9.81
N GLY A 385 -11.19 -20.17 10.85
CA GLY A 385 -10.14 -20.86 11.59
C GLY A 385 -8.76 -20.83 10.92
N GLN A 386 -8.56 -20.00 9.89
CA GLN A 386 -7.24 -19.81 9.27
C GLN A 386 -6.23 -19.24 10.28
N SER A 387 -6.69 -18.51 11.29
CA SER A 387 -5.85 -17.95 12.35
C SER A 387 -5.40 -18.95 13.42
N ILE A 388 -5.79 -20.24 13.36
CA ILE A 388 -5.45 -21.22 14.41
C ILE A 388 -3.95 -21.26 14.68
N MET A 389 -3.60 -20.99 15.93
CA MET A 389 -2.24 -21.04 16.43
C MET A 389 -2.23 -21.74 17.79
N LYS A 390 -1.66 -22.95 17.84
CA LYS A 390 -1.66 -23.80 19.06
C LYS A 390 -0.47 -23.57 19.99
N GLN A 391 0.59 -22.98 19.47
CA GLN A 391 1.87 -22.82 20.15
C GLN A 391 2.52 -21.50 19.78
N SER A 392 3.40 -21.01 20.66
CA SER A 392 4.19 -19.82 20.37
C SER A 392 5.12 -20.06 19.17
N VAL A 393 5.31 -19.02 18.37
CA VAL A 393 6.31 -18.96 17.30
C VAL A 393 7.42 -18.02 17.75
N TYR A 394 8.66 -18.44 17.58
CA TYR A 394 9.81 -17.61 17.93
C TYR A 394 10.48 -17.07 16.66
N ARG A 395 10.96 -15.83 16.74
CA ARG A 395 11.77 -15.19 15.70
C ARG A 395 13.00 -14.56 16.31
N GLU A 396 14.17 -14.93 15.81
CA GLU A 396 15.39 -14.18 16.10
C GLU A 396 15.48 -13.02 15.12
N LEU A 397 15.41 -11.80 15.65
CA LEU A 397 15.51 -10.59 14.85
C LEU A 397 16.70 -9.76 15.32
N THR A 398 17.35 -9.13 14.38
CA THR A 398 18.34 -8.09 14.60
C THR A 398 17.71 -6.76 14.23
N ILE A 399 17.60 -5.86 15.20
CA ILE A 399 17.11 -4.49 14.98
C ILE A 399 18.31 -3.55 14.88
N ASN A 400 18.45 -2.85 13.76
CA ASN A 400 19.49 -1.84 13.55
C ASN A 400 18.86 -0.45 13.54
N TYR A 401 19.25 0.40 14.48
CA TYR A 401 18.74 1.76 14.53
C TYR A 401 19.74 2.69 15.23
N ASN A 402 19.96 3.87 14.64
CA ASN A 402 20.83 4.91 15.19
C ASN A 402 22.23 4.40 15.61
N GLY A 403 22.84 3.57 14.75
CA GLY A 403 24.16 2.97 15.01
C GLY A 403 24.18 1.87 16.08
N LYS A 404 23.02 1.46 16.60
CA LYS A 404 22.87 0.34 17.53
C LYS A 404 22.36 -0.89 16.81
N THR A 405 22.86 -2.05 17.21
CA THR A 405 22.44 -3.36 16.71
C THR A 405 21.98 -4.21 17.89
N ILE A 406 20.72 -4.62 17.87
CA ILE A 406 20.09 -5.36 18.96
C ILE A 406 19.60 -6.69 18.42
N LYS A 407 20.29 -7.78 18.77
CA LYS A 407 19.83 -9.14 18.47
C LYS A 407 18.96 -9.64 19.62
N LYS A 408 17.72 -10.02 19.32
CA LYS A 408 16.76 -10.52 20.32
C LYS A 408 15.86 -11.60 19.74
N LYS A 409 15.57 -12.61 20.55
CA LYS A 409 14.56 -13.62 20.25
C LYS A 409 13.20 -13.13 20.76
N PHE A 410 12.25 -12.95 19.85
CA PHE A 410 10.88 -12.52 20.14
C PHE A 410 9.94 -13.73 20.14
N GLU A 411 9.06 -13.79 21.14
CA GLU A 411 8.00 -14.79 21.24
C GLU A 411 6.69 -14.18 20.73
N PHE A 412 6.11 -14.79 19.70
CA PHE A 412 4.74 -14.56 19.27
C PHE A 412 3.88 -15.64 19.92
N LYS A 413 3.23 -15.31 21.04
CA LYS A 413 2.22 -16.20 21.65
C LYS A 413 1.04 -16.38 20.69
N PRO A 414 0.23 -17.45 20.83
CA PRO A 414 -0.97 -17.64 20.04
C PRO A 414 -1.78 -16.35 19.82
N TYR A 415 -2.03 -16.04 18.53
CA TYR A 415 -2.77 -14.87 18.06
C TYR A 415 -2.14 -13.50 18.37
N GLN A 416 -0.97 -13.44 19.01
CA GLN A 416 -0.37 -12.16 19.44
C GLN A 416 0.51 -11.55 18.35
N SER A 417 0.35 -10.25 18.17
CA SER A 417 1.28 -9.32 17.52
C SER A 417 2.10 -8.62 18.61
N LEU A 418 3.18 -7.92 18.23
CA LEU A 418 4.06 -7.22 19.17
C LEU A 418 4.15 -5.74 18.82
N MET A 419 4.19 -4.87 19.84
CA MET A 419 4.53 -3.46 19.70
C MET A 419 5.80 -3.17 20.49
N LEU A 420 6.84 -2.73 19.80
CA LEU A 420 8.13 -2.40 20.39
C LEU A 420 8.28 -0.88 20.45
N LYS A 421 8.51 -0.31 21.63
CA LYS A 421 9.02 1.05 21.79
C LYS A 421 10.54 0.97 21.87
N ILE A 422 11.25 1.63 20.95
CA ILE A 422 12.71 1.59 20.84
C ILE A 422 13.27 2.99 21.01
N SER A 423 14.03 3.23 22.08
CA SER A 423 14.65 4.55 22.30
C SER A 423 15.81 4.80 21.32
N PRO A 424 16.22 6.07 21.11
CA PRO A 424 17.40 6.41 20.29
C PRO A 424 18.69 5.71 20.74
N GLU A 425 18.79 5.31 22.01
CA GLU A 425 19.92 4.59 22.58
C GLU A 425 19.85 3.07 22.36
N GLY A 426 18.78 2.56 21.75
CA GLY A 426 18.59 1.15 21.46
C GLY A 426 17.94 0.34 22.59
N LYS A 427 17.29 0.98 23.56
CA LYS A 427 16.52 0.27 24.59
C LYS A 427 15.16 -0.15 24.02
N ILE A 428 14.85 -1.45 24.10
CA ILE A 428 13.55 -2.00 23.67
C ILE A 428 12.63 -2.20 24.88
N GLU A 429 11.44 -1.63 24.81
CA GLU A 429 10.33 -1.82 25.75
C GLU A 429 9.10 -2.41 25.02
N MET A 430 8.57 -3.52 25.53
CA MET A 430 7.36 -4.15 24.97
C MET A 430 6.13 -3.39 25.44
N GLN A 431 5.32 -2.88 24.52
CA GLN A 431 4.05 -2.24 24.85
C GLN A 431 2.93 -3.28 24.89
N ASP A 432 2.02 -3.18 25.86
CA ASP A 432 0.91 -4.14 26.03
C ASP A 432 -0.25 -3.84 25.08
N ILE A 433 -0.23 -4.53 23.95
CA ILE A 433 -1.32 -4.60 22.96
C ILE A 433 -2.03 -5.97 23.00
N SER A 434 -2.04 -6.65 24.15
CA SER A 434 -2.59 -8.02 24.21
C SER A 434 -4.10 -8.08 23.98
N PHE A 435 -4.51 -9.08 23.19
CA PHE A 435 -5.90 -9.52 23.06
C PHE A 435 -5.91 -11.00 22.72
N VAL A 436 -6.52 -11.81 23.59
CA VAL A 436 -6.60 -13.26 23.44
C VAL A 436 -8.02 -13.62 23.01
N PRO A 437 -8.25 -13.94 21.74
CA PRO A 437 -9.56 -14.38 21.26
C PRO A 437 -9.85 -15.81 21.73
N LYS A 438 -11.12 -16.21 21.66
CA LYS A 438 -11.53 -17.61 21.71
C LYS A 438 -10.83 -18.41 20.62
N THR A 439 -10.52 -19.67 20.92
CA THR A 439 -9.99 -20.61 19.92
C THR A 439 -10.97 -20.71 18.75
N PRO A 440 -10.55 -20.37 17.53
CA PRO A 440 -11.43 -20.41 16.39
C PRO A 440 -11.66 -21.85 15.92
N VAL A 441 -12.85 -22.08 15.37
CA VAL A 441 -13.31 -23.33 14.79
C VAL A 441 -13.01 -23.33 13.29
N VAL A 442 -12.37 -24.40 12.82
CA VAL A 442 -12.21 -24.64 11.38
C VAL A 442 -13.53 -25.10 10.80
N LYS A 443 -13.98 -24.44 9.74
CA LYS A 443 -15.17 -24.86 8.99
C LYS A 443 -14.76 -25.33 7.59
N PRO A 444 -15.60 -26.13 6.90
CA PRO A 444 -15.35 -26.51 5.52
C PRO A 444 -15.05 -25.30 4.63
N HIS A 445 -14.12 -25.45 3.70
CA HIS A 445 -13.84 -24.39 2.73
C HIS A 445 -14.96 -24.37 1.70
N GLU A 446 -15.66 -23.24 1.60
CA GLU A 446 -16.62 -23.02 0.51
C GLU A 446 -15.90 -22.50 -0.73
N VAL A 447 -16.39 -22.92 -1.90
CA VAL A 447 -15.87 -22.42 -3.18
C VAL A 447 -16.20 -20.94 -3.29
N GLN A 448 -15.13 -20.16 -3.35
CA GLN A 448 -15.20 -18.71 -3.37
C GLN A 448 -15.73 -18.24 -4.73
N LYS A 449 -16.87 -17.56 -4.74
CA LYS A 449 -17.38 -16.88 -5.93
C LYS A 449 -16.67 -15.52 -6.00
N MET A 450 -15.44 -15.51 -6.52
CA MET A 450 -14.56 -14.33 -6.51
C MET A 450 -14.50 -13.58 -7.83
N ASN A 451 -15.14 -14.13 -8.86
CA ASN A 451 -15.32 -13.48 -10.16
C ASN A 451 -16.63 -12.66 -10.19
N PHE A 452 -16.99 -12.05 -9.03
CA PHE A 452 -17.76 -10.82 -9.10
C PHE A 452 -16.76 -9.79 -9.57
#